data_AF-A0A1L5J5T3-F1
#
_entry.id   AF-A0A1L5J5T3-F1
#
_cell.length_a   1.000
_cell.length_b   1.000
_cell.length_c   1.000
_cell.angle_alpha   90.00
_cell.angle_beta   90.00
_cell.angle_gamma   90.00
#
_symmetry.space_group_name_H-M   'P 1'
#
loop_
_entity.id
_entity.type
_entity.pdbx_description
1 polymer ?
#
loop_
_entity_poly.entity_id
_entity_poly.type
_entity_poly.pdbx_seq_one_letter_code
_entity_poly.pdbx_strand_id
1 'polypeptide(L)'
;VEQVYVPDTLAVASFYKDWFYRGEGLGNFLCFGDLPATSMDDSESFLFPRGAILNRDISKIEEIDFTDENGIQEFVSSSWYDYSGGKEVGLHPWMGETNLNYTGPQPPYDQLDVNAGYSWLKSPRWKGNAMEVGPLARVLMLYAKGHEQTQHLVNSTLAQLELPTRALFSTLGRTAARTLETVILADGMQMWLDSLIGNIKAGDTKTFNEALWLPSSWPKNCQGVGVMEAPRGALSHWIVIEDGKIANY
;
A
#
# COMPACT_ATOMS: atom_id res chain seq x y z
N VAL A 1 -0.51 5.44 -22.42
CA VAL A 1 -1.13 6.01 -21.19
C VAL A 1 -1.49 7.48 -21.41
N GLU A 2 -0.54 8.28 -21.87
CA GLU A 2 -0.70 9.73 -22.06
C GLU A 2 -1.68 10.16 -23.16
N GLN A 3 -1.93 9.33 -24.18
CA GLN A 3 -2.79 9.73 -25.31
C GLN A 3 -4.28 9.40 -25.12
N VAL A 4 -4.63 8.57 -24.13
CA VAL A 4 -6.01 8.09 -23.94
C VAL A 4 -6.39 8.16 -22.47
N TYR A 5 -5.75 7.34 -21.62
CA TYR A 5 -6.20 7.17 -20.24
C TYR A 5 -6.14 8.47 -19.41
N VAL A 6 -5.05 9.24 -19.52
CA VAL A 6 -4.93 10.53 -18.84
C VAL A 6 -5.89 11.57 -19.45
N PRO A 7 -5.90 11.82 -20.78
CA PRO A 7 -6.82 12.76 -21.40
C PRO A 7 -8.29 12.47 -21.07
N ASP A 8 -8.73 11.22 -21.14
CA ASP A 8 -10.10 10.82 -20.85
C ASP A 8 -10.45 11.09 -19.38
N THR A 9 -9.52 10.80 -18.47
CA THR A 9 -9.70 11.09 -17.04
C THR A 9 -9.88 12.58 -16.79
N LEU A 10 -9.05 13.42 -17.41
CA LEU A 10 -9.14 14.87 -17.27
C LEU A 10 -10.42 15.42 -17.91
N ALA A 11 -10.79 14.92 -19.08
CA ALA A 11 -12.02 15.28 -19.77
C ALA A 11 -13.24 14.95 -18.91
N VAL A 12 -13.35 13.72 -18.39
CA VAL A 12 -14.44 13.33 -17.49
C VAL A 12 -14.42 14.17 -16.20
N ALA A 13 -13.26 14.32 -15.55
CA ALA A 13 -13.14 15.09 -14.30
C ALA A 13 -13.62 16.54 -14.44
N SER A 14 -13.49 17.15 -15.63
CA SER A 14 -13.97 18.51 -15.89
C SER A 14 -15.49 18.69 -15.74
N PHE A 15 -16.27 17.61 -15.95
CA PHE A 15 -17.73 17.62 -15.80
C PHE A 15 -18.21 17.31 -14.37
N TYR A 16 -17.33 16.79 -13.51
CA TYR A 16 -17.67 16.30 -12.18
C TYR A 16 -16.88 17.01 -11.07
N LYS A 17 -16.59 18.31 -11.25
CA LYS A 17 -15.70 19.05 -10.33
C LYS A 17 -16.16 19.01 -8.86
N ASP A 18 -17.46 18.86 -8.61
CA ASP A 18 -18.01 18.75 -7.25
C ASP A 18 -17.55 17.48 -6.50
N TRP A 19 -17.15 16.44 -7.22
CA TRP A 19 -16.59 15.21 -6.63
C TRP A 19 -15.17 15.36 -6.08
N PHE A 20 -14.50 16.49 -6.37
CA PHE A 20 -13.21 16.82 -5.73
C PHE A 20 -13.34 17.27 -4.27
N TYR A 21 -14.56 17.39 -3.75
CA TYR A 21 -14.82 17.87 -2.39
C TYR A 21 -15.45 16.80 -1.48
N ARG A 22 -15.51 15.54 -1.91
CA ARG A 22 -16.11 14.44 -1.14
C ARG A 22 -15.38 13.12 -1.34
N GLY A 23 -15.62 12.19 -0.41
CA GLY A 23 -15.22 10.79 -0.55
C GLY A 23 -13.86 10.43 0.06
N GLU A 24 -13.11 11.37 0.62
CA GLU A 24 -11.92 11.11 1.45
C GLU A 24 -12.20 11.59 2.88
N GLY A 25 -12.11 10.68 3.85
CA GLY A 25 -12.62 10.88 5.21
C GLY A 25 -11.66 10.50 6.34
N LEU A 26 -10.43 10.09 6.04
CA LEU A 26 -9.44 9.70 7.04
C LEU A 26 -8.37 10.78 7.23
N GLY A 27 -7.83 11.29 6.13
CA GLY A 27 -6.69 12.20 6.10
C GLY A 27 -5.34 11.52 6.33
N ASN A 28 -5.31 10.20 6.50
CA ASN A 28 -4.09 9.45 6.77
C ASN A 28 -3.77 8.51 5.61
N PHE A 29 -2.51 8.43 5.20
CA PHE A 29 -2.05 7.65 4.04
C PHE A 29 -0.84 6.81 4.39
N LEU A 30 -0.73 5.60 3.84
CA LEU A 30 0.34 4.65 4.14
C LEU A 30 0.92 4.05 2.86
N CYS A 31 2.24 4.05 2.75
CA CYS A 31 2.99 3.38 1.68
C CYS A 31 4.12 2.53 2.30
N PHE A 32 4.25 1.26 1.94
CA PHE A 32 5.38 0.41 2.34
C PHE A 32 6.61 0.61 1.44
N GLY A 33 6.39 1.20 0.27
CA GLY A 33 7.41 1.49 -0.73
C GLY A 33 7.82 0.25 -1.52
N ASP A 34 8.27 0.48 -2.75
CA ASP A 34 8.54 -0.59 -3.73
C ASP A 34 9.31 -0.08 -4.95
N LEU A 35 9.68 -1.00 -5.85
CA LEU A 35 10.38 -0.78 -7.11
C LEU A 35 11.77 -0.16 -6.88
N PRO A 36 12.68 -0.91 -6.24
CA PRO A 36 14.03 -0.43 -5.94
C PRO A 36 14.86 -0.21 -7.20
N ALA A 37 15.65 0.87 -7.20
CA ALA A 37 16.69 1.07 -8.21
C ALA A 37 17.94 0.21 -7.93
N THR A 38 18.19 -0.16 -6.68
CA THR A 38 19.39 -0.91 -6.26
C THR A 38 19.04 -2.25 -5.61
N SER A 39 18.36 -2.23 -4.45
CA SER A 39 18.02 -3.41 -3.65
C SER A 39 16.77 -3.16 -2.82
N MET A 40 16.05 -4.23 -2.46
CA MET A 40 14.96 -4.17 -1.49
C MET A 40 15.41 -3.73 -0.08
N ASP A 41 16.70 -3.83 0.23
CA ASP A 41 17.29 -3.36 1.50
C ASP A 41 17.58 -1.85 1.51
N ASP A 42 17.51 -1.19 0.35
CA ASP A 42 17.79 0.24 0.19
C ASP A 42 16.49 0.99 -0.13
N SER A 43 15.76 1.36 0.93
CA SER A 43 14.47 2.04 0.81
C SER A 43 14.54 3.42 0.17
N GLU A 44 15.70 4.07 0.19
CA GLU A 44 15.90 5.37 -0.47
C GLU A 44 15.99 5.23 -1.99
N SER A 45 16.28 4.02 -2.49
CA SER A 45 16.29 3.71 -3.92
C SER A 45 14.91 3.44 -4.52
N PHE A 46 13.87 3.37 -3.70
CA PHE A 46 12.54 2.98 -4.15
C PHE A 46 11.90 4.07 -5.00
N LEU A 47 11.33 3.69 -6.15
CA LEU A 47 10.50 4.62 -6.93
C LEU A 47 9.30 5.06 -6.10
N PHE A 48 8.59 4.12 -5.46
CA PHE A 48 7.54 4.47 -4.52
C PHE A 48 8.13 4.58 -3.10
N PRO A 49 8.14 5.77 -2.48
CA PRO A 49 8.77 5.92 -1.16
C PRO A 49 7.95 5.23 -0.06
N ARG A 50 8.65 4.75 0.96
CA ARG A 50 8.06 4.24 2.21
C ARG A 50 7.72 5.39 3.15
N GLY A 51 6.56 5.32 3.81
CA GLY A 51 6.20 6.23 4.88
C GLY A 51 4.70 6.32 5.16
N ALA A 52 4.34 7.07 6.20
CA ALA A 52 2.97 7.42 6.53
C ALA A 52 2.78 8.94 6.56
N ILE A 53 1.64 9.41 6.08
CA ILE A 53 1.18 10.79 6.18
C ILE A 53 -0.02 10.80 7.12
N LEU A 54 -0.06 11.74 8.06
CA LEU A 54 -1.18 11.90 9.00
C LEU A 54 -1.85 13.25 8.83
N ASN A 55 -3.16 13.32 9.08
CA ASN A 55 -3.93 14.57 9.12
C ASN A 55 -3.81 15.44 7.85
N ARG A 56 -3.57 14.82 6.69
CA ARG A 56 -3.30 15.45 5.39
C ARG A 56 -2.05 16.34 5.37
N ASP A 57 -1.19 16.24 6.37
CA ASP A 57 0.05 17.02 6.46
C ASP A 57 1.14 16.37 5.60
N ILE A 58 1.14 16.71 4.31
CA ILE A 58 2.13 16.21 3.34
C ILE A 58 3.54 16.80 3.58
N SER A 59 3.71 17.73 4.51
CA SER A 59 5.05 18.23 4.89
C SER A 59 5.76 17.31 5.87
N LYS A 60 5.03 16.41 6.52
CA LYS A 60 5.55 15.46 7.50
C LYS A 60 5.30 14.03 7.04
N ILE A 61 6.39 13.27 6.89
CA ILE A 61 6.36 11.85 6.57
C ILE A 61 6.89 11.09 7.78
N GLU A 62 6.06 10.22 8.34
CA GLU A 62 6.44 9.34 9.43
C GLU A 62 7.09 8.07 8.87
N GLU A 63 8.12 7.58 9.55
CA GLU A 63 8.80 6.34 9.20
C GLU A 63 7.99 5.11 9.60
N ILE A 64 8.16 4.03 8.84
CA ILE A 64 7.53 2.72 9.11
C ILE A 64 8.62 1.75 9.54
N ASP A 65 8.52 1.28 10.77
CA ASP A 65 9.25 0.14 11.29
C ASP A 65 8.33 -1.07 11.31
N PHE A 66 8.65 -2.11 10.53
CA PHE A 66 7.88 -3.35 10.47
C PHE A 66 8.15 -4.29 11.65
N THR A 67 9.13 -3.96 12.50
CA THR A 67 9.47 -4.72 13.70
C THR A 67 8.78 -4.18 14.95
N ASP A 68 8.20 -2.98 14.88
CA ASP A 68 7.42 -2.38 15.96
C ASP A 68 6.06 -3.07 16.09
N GLU A 69 5.89 -3.88 17.14
CA GLU A 69 4.64 -4.59 17.45
C GLU A 69 3.44 -3.65 17.73
N ASN A 70 3.71 -2.37 18.04
CA ASN A 70 2.68 -1.33 18.19
C ASN A 70 2.47 -0.51 16.90
N GLY A 71 3.25 -0.81 15.85
CA GLY A 71 3.16 -0.22 14.53
C GLY A 71 1.93 -0.73 13.79
N ILE A 72 2.09 -1.79 13.01
CA ILE A 72 1.00 -2.39 12.22
C ILE A 72 0.27 -3.42 13.07
N GLN A 73 -1.04 -3.24 13.25
CA GLN A 73 -1.87 -4.17 14.02
C GLN A 73 -3.19 -4.44 13.31
N GLU A 74 -3.69 -5.67 13.40
CA GLU A 74 -5.04 -6.05 12.94
C GLU A 74 -5.98 -6.28 14.11
N PHE A 75 -7.14 -5.62 14.08
CA PHE A 75 -8.22 -5.79 15.05
C PHE A 75 -9.37 -6.62 14.48
N VAL A 76 -10.13 -7.29 15.36
CA VAL A 76 -11.30 -8.11 14.99
C VAL A 76 -12.57 -7.79 15.79
N SER A 77 -12.61 -6.67 16.51
CA SER A 77 -13.77 -6.24 17.32
C SER A 77 -15.08 -6.17 16.53
N SER A 78 -15.02 -5.86 15.24
CA SER A 78 -16.19 -5.84 14.33
C SER A 78 -16.10 -6.86 13.19
N SER A 79 -15.30 -7.91 13.36
CA SER A 79 -15.04 -8.92 12.32
C SER A 79 -15.41 -10.33 12.81
N TRP A 80 -15.71 -11.23 11.88
CA TRP A 80 -16.10 -12.62 12.15
C TRP A 80 -14.89 -13.53 12.45
N TYR A 81 -14.10 -13.13 13.44
CA TYR A 81 -12.94 -13.89 13.93
C TYR A 81 -12.90 -13.91 15.45
N ASP A 82 -12.18 -14.88 16.01
CA ASP A 82 -11.80 -14.91 17.42
C ASP A 82 -10.28 -14.80 17.58
N TYR A 83 -9.87 -13.98 18.55
CA TYR A 83 -8.51 -13.93 19.06
C TYR A 83 -8.47 -14.54 20.45
N SER A 84 -7.43 -15.33 20.74
CA SER A 84 -7.22 -15.94 22.06
C SER A 84 -7.14 -14.90 23.19
N GLY A 85 -6.57 -13.72 22.91
CA GLY A 85 -6.47 -12.58 23.82
C GLY A 85 -7.73 -11.69 23.92
N GLY A 86 -8.80 -12.03 23.19
CA GLY A 86 -10.04 -11.24 23.11
C GLY A 86 -10.06 -10.28 21.91
N LYS A 87 -11.27 -9.92 21.45
CA LYS A 87 -11.48 -9.19 20.18
C LYS A 87 -11.06 -7.71 20.20
N GLU A 88 -10.86 -7.14 21.38
CA GLU A 88 -10.49 -5.74 21.56
C GLU A 88 -8.97 -5.49 21.43
N VAL A 89 -8.17 -6.56 21.37
CA VAL A 89 -6.71 -6.48 21.24
C VAL A 89 -6.33 -6.48 19.77
N GLY A 90 -5.45 -5.56 19.38
CA GLY A 90 -4.80 -5.57 18.08
C GLY A 90 -3.59 -6.50 18.10
N LEU A 91 -3.45 -7.34 17.07
CA LEU A 91 -2.30 -8.23 16.93
C LEU A 91 -1.39 -7.74 15.81
N HIS A 92 -0.08 -7.67 16.08
CA HIS A 92 0.92 -7.52 15.04
C HIS A 92 0.91 -8.78 14.15
N PRO A 93 1.06 -8.69 12.82
CA PRO A 93 0.86 -9.83 11.91
C PRO A 93 1.72 -11.07 12.19
N TRP A 94 2.96 -10.93 12.70
CA TRP A 94 3.75 -12.11 13.13
C TRP A 94 3.06 -12.94 14.21
N MET A 95 2.24 -12.30 15.05
CA MET A 95 1.42 -12.93 16.08
C MET A 95 -0.07 -12.94 15.70
N GLY A 96 -0.38 -12.71 14.44
CA GLY A 96 -1.76 -12.66 13.95
C GLY A 96 -2.44 -14.03 14.06
N GLU A 97 -3.73 -14.00 14.39
CA GLU A 97 -4.58 -15.18 14.43
C GLU A 97 -5.65 -15.10 13.34
N THR A 98 -6.05 -16.23 12.77
CA THR A 98 -7.11 -16.31 11.74
C THR A 98 -8.08 -17.45 12.08
N ASN A 99 -8.75 -17.35 13.22
CA ASN A 99 -9.78 -18.31 13.63
C ASN A 99 -11.16 -17.81 13.20
N LEU A 100 -11.78 -18.47 12.23
CA LEU A 100 -13.08 -18.06 11.68
C LEU A 100 -14.18 -18.24 12.75
N ASN A 101 -14.95 -17.18 12.99
CA ASN A 101 -16.10 -17.23 13.90
C ASN A 101 -17.25 -16.37 13.35
N TYR A 102 -18.10 -16.99 12.52
CA TYR A 102 -19.27 -16.32 11.98
C TYR A 102 -20.34 -16.13 13.05
N THR A 103 -20.58 -14.88 13.43
CA THR A 103 -21.62 -14.49 14.40
C THR A 103 -22.72 -13.63 13.77
N GLY A 104 -22.77 -13.58 12.43
CA GLY A 104 -23.76 -12.82 11.69
C GLY A 104 -25.13 -13.51 11.58
N PRO A 105 -26.13 -12.84 10.98
CA PRO A 105 -27.47 -13.39 10.80
C PRO A 105 -27.49 -14.59 9.84
N GLN A 106 -28.33 -15.59 10.10
CA GLN A 106 -28.51 -16.72 9.19
C GLN A 106 -29.25 -16.28 7.91
N PRO A 107 -28.78 -16.63 6.70
CA PRO A 107 -29.50 -16.35 5.46
C PRO A 107 -30.87 -17.05 5.40
N PRO A 108 -31.90 -16.44 4.79
CA PRO A 108 -31.90 -15.06 4.27
C PRO A 108 -32.05 -14.03 5.39
N TYR A 109 -31.37 -12.90 5.24
CA TYR A 109 -31.48 -11.74 6.13
C TYR A 109 -31.46 -10.45 5.29
N ASP A 110 -32.10 -9.40 5.81
CA ASP A 110 -32.18 -8.11 5.10
C ASP A 110 -31.06 -7.14 5.47
N GLN A 111 -30.53 -7.22 6.70
CA GLN A 111 -29.55 -6.29 7.25
C GLN A 111 -28.53 -7.03 8.12
N LEU A 112 -27.32 -6.49 8.20
CA LEU A 112 -26.31 -6.90 9.18
C LEU A 112 -26.50 -6.14 10.50
N ASP A 113 -26.11 -6.74 11.62
CA ASP A 113 -25.96 -6.01 12.89
C ASP A 113 -24.58 -5.35 12.95
N VAL A 114 -24.55 -4.04 12.74
CA VAL A 114 -23.31 -3.24 12.72
C VAL A 114 -22.75 -2.94 14.10
N ASN A 115 -23.46 -3.28 15.19
CA ASN A 115 -22.93 -3.19 16.55
C ASN A 115 -22.16 -4.44 16.98
N ALA A 116 -22.19 -5.50 16.15
CA ALA A 116 -21.49 -6.76 16.38
C ALA A 116 -20.41 -6.98 15.29
N GLY A 117 -19.90 -8.21 15.17
CA GLY A 117 -19.13 -8.61 14.00
C GLY A 117 -19.99 -8.53 12.73
N TYR A 118 -19.53 -7.80 11.72
CA TYR A 118 -20.28 -7.56 10.48
C TYR A 118 -19.46 -7.79 9.19
N SER A 119 -18.21 -8.26 9.30
CA SER A 119 -17.32 -8.41 8.14
C SER A 119 -16.36 -9.59 8.27
N TRP A 120 -16.01 -10.19 7.13
CA TRP A 120 -14.86 -11.10 7.01
C TRP A 120 -13.53 -10.37 6.85
N LEU A 121 -13.52 -9.04 6.74
CA LEU A 121 -12.28 -8.27 6.76
C LEU A 121 -11.89 -7.99 8.20
N LYS A 122 -10.62 -8.25 8.54
CA LYS A 122 -9.99 -7.68 9.73
C LYS A 122 -9.86 -6.16 9.58
N SER A 123 -9.55 -5.48 10.68
CA SER A 123 -9.44 -4.03 10.75
C SER A 123 -7.98 -3.59 11.01
N PRO A 124 -7.13 -3.52 9.97
CA PRO A 124 -5.75 -3.08 10.14
C PRO A 124 -5.67 -1.60 10.55
N ARG A 125 -4.70 -1.28 11.39
CA ARG A 125 -4.37 0.08 11.88
C ARG A 125 -2.85 0.25 11.91
N TRP A 126 -2.40 1.48 11.75
CA TRP A 126 -1.00 1.85 11.97
C TRP A 126 -0.92 2.82 13.15
N LYS A 127 -0.28 2.40 14.25
CA LYS A 127 -0.22 3.13 15.52
C LYS A 127 -1.61 3.59 15.99
N GLY A 128 -2.60 2.70 15.86
CA GLY A 128 -4.01 2.97 16.16
C GLY A 128 -4.79 3.79 15.12
N ASN A 129 -4.12 4.36 14.10
CA ASN A 129 -4.78 5.16 13.08
C ASN A 129 -5.36 4.29 11.96
N ALA A 130 -6.56 4.63 11.49
CA ALA A 130 -7.07 4.13 10.22
C ALA A 130 -6.36 4.84 9.07
N MET A 131 -5.87 4.06 8.10
CA MET A 131 -5.03 4.55 7.00
C MET A 131 -5.71 4.27 5.65
N GLU A 132 -5.55 5.19 4.70
CA GLU A 132 -5.80 4.95 3.29
C GLU A 132 -4.52 4.47 2.59
N VAL A 133 -4.63 3.45 1.74
CA VAL A 133 -3.52 2.94 0.92
C VAL A 133 -3.87 3.08 -0.57
N GLY A 134 -2.89 2.92 -1.45
CA GLY A 134 -3.12 2.86 -2.90
C GLY A 134 -2.64 4.09 -3.65
N PRO A 135 -3.16 4.32 -4.87
CA PRO A 135 -2.60 5.31 -5.78
C PRO A 135 -2.53 6.73 -5.22
N LEU A 136 -3.56 7.16 -4.48
CA LEU A 136 -3.56 8.48 -3.86
C LEU A 136 -2.46 8.59 -2.79
N ALA A 137 -2.28 7.57 -1.95
CA ALA A 137 -1.21 7.55 -0.95
C ALA A 137 0.17 7.69 -1.61
N ARG A 138 0.44 6.91 -2.67
CA ARG A 138 1.72 6.94 -3.39
C ARG A 138 1.97 8.26 -4.11
N VAL A 139 0.95 8.81 -4.78
CA VAL A 139 1.08 10.12 -5.46
C VAL A 139 1.34 11.23 -4.45
N LEU A 140 0.66 11.22 -3.29
CA LEU A 140 0.93 12.17 -2.21
C LEU A 140 2.34 12.01 -1.66
N MET A 141 2.80 10.77 -1.45
CA MET A 141 4.14 10.47 -0.94
C MET A 141 5.23 10.96 -1.91
N LEU A 142 5.10 10.64 -3.20
CA LEU A 142 5.99 11.12 -4.26
C LEU A 142 5.99 12.64 -4.35
N TYR A 143 4.82 13.27 -4.30
CA TYR A 143 4.68 14.73 -4.34
C TYR A 143 5.39 15.38 -3.15
N ALA A 144 5.19 14.84 -1.94
CA ALA A 144 5.79 15.30 -0.70
C ALA A 144 7.33 15.16 -0.68
N LYS A 145 7.84 14.04 -1.24
CA LYS A 145 9.28 13.78 -1.39
C LYS A 145 9.93 14.55 -2.53
N GLY A 146 9.18 15.38 -3.28
CA GLY A 146 9.74 16.22 -4.32
C GLY A 146 10.03 15.49 -5.64
N HIS A 147 9.37 14.37 -5.92
CA HIS A 147 9.53 13.69 -7.20
C HIS A 147 9.04 14.58 -8.35
N GLU A 148 9.98 15.10 -9.14
CA GLU A 148 9.73 16.18 -10.12
C GLU A 148 8.60 15.84 -11.10
N GLN A 149 8.61 14.62 -11.64
CA GLN A 149 7.60 14.18 -12.59
C GLN A 149 6.21 14.15 -11.93
N THR A 150 6.10 13.65 -10.69
CA THR A 150 4.81 13.63 -9.97
C THR A 150 4.33 15.04 -9.68
N GLN A 151 5.21 15.94 -9.23
CA GLN A 151 4.84 17.32 -8.96
C GLN A 151 4.36 18.01 -10.24
N HIS A 152 5.04 17.81 -11.37
CA HIS A 152 4.60 18.32 -12.65
C HIS A 152 3.21 17.77 -13.05
N LEU A 153 3.02 16.46 -13.02
CA LEU A 153 1.76 15.80 -13.39
C LEU A 153 0.59 16.27 -12.52
N VAL A 154 0.79 16.36 -11.20
CA VAL A 154 -0.21 16.82 -10.24
C VAL A 154 -0.52 18.31 -10.45
N ASN A 155 0.49 19.16 -10.53
CA ASN A 155 0.29 20.61 -10.66
C ASN A 155 -0.35 20.97 -12.00
N SER A 156 0.06 20.35 -13.10
CA SER A 156 -0.56 20.53 -14.42
C SER A 156 -2.02 20.08 -14.42
N THR A 157 -2.33 18.94 -13.79
CA THR A 157 -3.71 18.44 -13.65
C THR A 157 -4.59 19.41 -12.86
N LEU A 158 -4.10 19.88 -11.71
CA LEU A 158 -4.83 20.83 -10.86
C LEU A 158 -5.02 22.18 -11.58
N ALA A 159 -4.00 22.68 -12.26
CA ALA A 159 -4.07 23.92 -13.03
C ALA A 159 -5.07 23.82 -14.18
N GLN A 160 -5.02 22.74 -14.97
CA GLN A 160 -5.95 22.52 -16.09
C GLN A 160 -7.41 22.42 -15.63
N LEU A 161 -7.65 21.85 -14.46
CA LEU A 161 -8.99 21.72 -13.88
C LEU A 161 -9.38 22.93 -13.01
N GLU A 162 -8.49 23.91 -12.83
CA GLU A 162 -8.67 25.09 -11.98
C GLU A 162 -9.03 24.70 -10.52
N LEU A 163 -8.31 23.72 -9.97
CA LEU A 163 -8.55 23.15 -8.65
C LEU A 163 -7.41 23.44 -7.66
N PRO A 164 -7.71 23.63 -6.36
CA PRO A 164 -6.69 23.75 -5.33
C PRO A 164 -6.09 22.39 -4.95
N THR A 165 -4.93 22.37 -4.30
CA THR A 165 -4.26 21.14 -3.81
C THR A 165 -5.16 20.28 -2.92
N ARG A 166 -6.08 20.89 -2.17
CA ARG A 166 -7.11 20.18 -1.37
C ARG A 166 -7.91 19.16 -2.20
N ALA A 167 -8.09 19.40 -3.50
CA ALA A 167 -8.84 18.52 -4.39
C ALA A 167 -8.27 17.09 -4.47
N LEU A 168 -6.96 16.89 -4.21
CA LEU A 168 -6.35 15.57 -4.21
C LEU A 168 -7.00 14.61 -3.19
N PHE A 169 -7.48 15.15 -2.08
CA PHE A 169 -8.10 14.40 -1.00
C PHE A 169 -9.60 14.20 -1.26
N SER A 170 -9.93 13.39 -2.28
CA SER A 170 -11.30 13.17 -2.74
C SER A 170 -11.45 11.91 -3.60
N THR A 171 -12.69 11.54 -3.94
CA THR A 171 -12.98 10.46 -4.90
C THR A 171 -12.31 10.71 -6.25
N LEU A 172 -12.46 11.91 -6.83
CA LEU A 172 -11.80 12.20 -8.11
C LEU A 172 -10.29 12.37 -7.98
N GLY A 173 -9.80 12.84 -6.84
CA GLY A 173 -8.38 12.87 -6.53
C GLY A 173 -7.76 11.46 -6.56
N ARG A 174 -8.42 10.46 -5.98
CA ARG A 174 -7.99 9.05 -6.11
C ARG A 174 -8.01 8.53 -7.54
N THR A 175 -9.05 8.88 -8.29
CA THR A 175 -9.19 8.45 -9.68
C THR A 175 -8.08 9.04 -10.54
N ALA A 176 -7.81 10.34 -10.40
CA ALA A 176 -6.69 11.00 -11.07
C ALA A 176 -5.34 10.42 -10.61
N ALA A 177 -5.14 10.19 -9.31
CA ALA A 177 -3.89 9.61 -8.81
C ALA A 177 -3.55 8.28 -9.47
N ARG A 178 -4.56 7.41 -9.69
CA ARG A 178 -4.39 6.14 -10.43
C ARG A 178 -3.88 6.36 -11.85
N THR A 179 -4.39 7.36 -12.55
CA THR A 179 -3.97 7.62 -13.94
C THR A 179 -2.59 8.25 -14.01
N LEU A 180 -2.28 9.15 -13.07
CA LEU A 180 -1.00 9.83 -13.00
C LEU A 180 0.13 8.86 -12.63
N GLU A 181 -0.07 7.98 -11.63
CA GLU A 181 0.95 6.96 -11.31
C GLU A 181 1.18 5.98 -12.47
N THR A 182 0.17 5.75 -13.32
CA THR A 182 0.31 4.88 -14.49
C THR A 182 1.28 5.47 -15.51
N VAL A 183 1.36 6.81 -15.63
CA VAL A 183 2.37 7.48 -16.48
C VAL A 183 3.75 7.23 -15.93
N ILE A 184 3.95 7.48 -14.63
CA ILE A 184 5.23 7.30 -13.94
C ILE A 184 5.74 5.86 -14.10
N LEU A 185 4.86 4.87 -13.91
CA LEU A 185 5.18 3.46 -14.11
C LEU A 185 5.49 3.12 -15.57
N ALA A 186 4.74 3.69 -16.52
CA ALA A 186 4.99 3.44 -17.94
C ALA A 186 6.36 3.94 -18.39
N ASP A 187 6.80 5.09 -17.89
CA ASP A 187 8.14 5.62 -18.16
C ASP A 187 9.22 4.78 -17.46
N GLY A 188 8.98 4.37 -16.22
CA GLY A 188 9.89 3.48 -15.46
C GLY A 188 10.13 2.13 -16.15
N MET A 189 9.13 1.58 -16.85
CA MET A 189 9.27 0.30 -17.56
C MET A 189 10.39 0.28 -18.58
N GLN A 190 10.58 1.36 -19.35
CA GLN A 190 11.65 1.43 -20.33
C GLN A 190 13.02 1.47 -19.63
N MET A 191 13.14 2.21 -18.53
CA MET A 191 14.38 2.29 -17.75
C MET A 191 14.80 0.93 -17.18
N TRP A 192 13.85 0.14 -16.68
CA TRP A 192 14.14 -1.21 -16.17
C TRP A 192 14.55 -2.16 -17.28
N LEU A 193 13.91 -2.07 -18.46
CA LEU A 193 14.28 -2.89 -19.62
C LEU A 193 15.70 -2.55 -20.11
N ASP A 194 16.03 -1.27 -20.19
CA ASP A 194 17.36 -0.81 -20.59
C ASP A 194 18.44 -1.25 -19.59
N SER A 195 18.12 -1.18 -18.29
CA SER A 195 19.00 -1.68 -17.21
C SER A 195 19.24 -3.19 -17.33
N LEU A 196 18.19 -3.98 -17.59
CA LEU A 196 18.30 -5.42 -17.81
C LEU A 196 19.19 -5.73 -19.02
N ILE A 197 18.95 -5.06 -20.16
CA ILE A 197 19.77 -5.24 -21.36
C ILE A 197 21.23 -4.83 -21.11
N GLY A 198 21.45 -3.75 -20.35
CA GLY A 198 22.76 -3.29 -19.92
C GLY A 198 23.53 -4.35 -19.13
N ASN A 199 22.89 -4.94 -18.12
CA ASN A 199 23.48 -6.00 -17.29
C ASN A 199 23.88 -7.22 -18.13
N ILE A 200 22.99 -7.68 -19.02
CA ILE A 200 23.28 -8.81 -19.92
C ILE A 200 24.46 -8.50 -20.84
N LYS A 201 24.53 -7.29 -21.42
CA LYS A 201 25.66 -6.87 -22.27
C LYS A 201 26.98 -6.78 -21.50
N ALA A 202 26.93 -6.43 -20.22
CA ALA A 202 28.09 -6.41 -19.33
C ALA A 202 28.53 -7.82 -18.88
N GLY A 203 27.77 -8.87 -19.24
CA GLY A 203 28.06 -10.26 -18.92
C GLY A 203 27.35 -10.79 -17.68
N ASP A 204 26.53 -9.98 -17.01
CA ASP A 204 25.70 -10.45 -15.89
C ASP A 204 24.41 -11.09 -16.39
N THR A 205 24.33 -12.40 -16.22
CA THR A 205 23.18 -13.23 -16.59
C THR A 205 22.65 -14.03 -15.41
N LYS A 206 23.11 -13.73 -14.18
CA LYS A 206 22.68 -14.45 -12.98
C LYS A 206 21.23 -14.09 -12.67
N THR A 207 20.37 -15.11 -12.61
CA THR A 207 18.91 -14.95 -12.38
C THR A 207 18.41 -15.70 -11.15
N PHE A 208 19.28 -16.46 -10.48
CA PHE A 208 18.94 -17.28 -9.33
C PHE A 208 20.08 -17.27 -8.32
N ASN A 209 19.76 -17.07 -7.04
CA ASN A 209 20.69 -17.23 -5.92
C ASN A 209 20.34 -18.52 -5.17
N GLU A 210 21.20 -19.52 -5.30
CA GLU A 210 21.05 -20.87 -4.79
C GLU A 210 21.52 -21.03 -3.34
N ALA A 211 22.17 -20.02 -2.74
CA ALA A 211 22.88 -20.12 -1.48
C ALA A 211 22.02 -20.64 -0.31
N LEU A 212 20.75 -20.26 -0.28
CA LEU A 212 19.77 -20.68 0.73
C LEU A 212 18.58 -21.41 0.10
N TRP A 213 18.78 -22.13 -0.99
CA TRP A 213 17.68 -22.86 -1.65
C TRP A 213 17.19 -24.08 -0.84
N LEU A 214 18.12 -24.85 -0.26
CA LEU A 214 17.79 -26.08 0.46
C LEU A 214 17.38 -25.76 1.91
N PRO A 215 16.24 -26.27 2.43
CA PRO A 215 15.81 -26.01 3.81
C PRO A 215 16.83 -26.39 4.88
N SER A 216 17.71 -27.37 4.60
CA SER A 216 18.80 -27.76 5.50
C SER A 216 19.86 -26.66 5.71
N SER A 217 19.86 -25.61 4.89
CA SER A 217 20.75 -24.45 5.03
C SER A 217 20.13 -23.29 5.83
N TRP A 218 18.84 -23.37 6.15
CA TRP A 218 18.13 -22.29 6.81
C TRP A 218 18.41 -22.29 8.32
N PRO A 219 18.30 -21.12 8.99
CA PRO A 219 18.14 -21.09 10.44
C PRO A 219 16.96 -21.97 10.87
N LYS A 220 17.10 -22.63 12.04
CA LYS A 220 16.03 -23.48 12.58
C LYS A 220 14.73 -22.69 12.79
N ASN A 221 14.86 -21.46 13.30
CA ASN A 221 13.75 -20.53 13.50
C ASN A 221 14.11 -19.18 12.86
N CYS A 222 13.21 -18.62 12.07
CA CYS A 222 13.34 -17.28 11.53
C CYS A 222 11.96 -16.68 11.24
N GLN A 223 11.89 -15.35 11.13
CA GLN A 223 10.69 -14.65 10.70
C GLN A 223 11.08 -13.57 9.68
N GLY A 224 10.15 -13.22 8.82
CA GLY A 224 10.36 -12.23 7.78
C GLY A 224 9.10 -11.47 7.43
N VAL A 225 9.28 -10.33 6.77
CA VAL A 225 8.20 -9.55 6.17
C VAL A 225 8.57 -9.29 4.71
N GLY A 226 7.69 -9.68 3.79
CA GLY A 226 7.74 -9.27 2.39
C GLY A 226 6.78 -8.12 2.20
N VAL A 227 7.22 -7.02 1.58
CA VAL A 227 6.39 -5.83 1.33
C VAL A 227 6.30 -5.55 -0.16
N MET A 228 5.19 -4.92 -0.58
CA MET A 228 4.95 -4.51 -1.96
C MET A 228 4.01 -3.29 -1.98
N GLU A 229 4.15 -2.44 -2.98
CA GLU A 229 3.09 -1.52 -3.39
C GLU A 229 2.25 -2.19 -4.48
N ALA A 230 1.26 -2.97 -4.07
CA ALA A 230 0.29 -3.55 -5.00
C ALA A 230 -0.51 -2.43 -5.70
N PRO A 231 -1.19 -2.70 -6.82
CA PRO A 231 -1.99 -1.67 -7.51
C PRO A 231 -3.02 -0.98 -6.62
N ARG A 232 -3.51 -1.65 -5.57
CA ARG A 232 -4.48 -1.13 -4.61
C ARG A 232 -3.84 -0.52 -3.34
N GLY A 233 -2.53 -0.66 -3.15
CA GLY A 233 -1.81 -0.08 -2.04
C GLY A 233 -0.81 -1.01 -1.38
N ALA A 234 -0.33 -0.55 -0.24
CA ALA A 234 0.58 -1.24 0.66
C ALA A 234 0.09 -2.67 0.97
N LEU A 235 0.90 -3.66 0.60
CA LEU A 235 0.70 -5.08 0.83
C LEU A 235 1.90 -5.61 1.61
N SER A 236 1.66 -6.50 2.57
CA SER A 236 2.72 -7.29 3.16
C SER A 236 2.26 -8.70 3.44
N HIS A 237 3.24 -9.60 3.46
CA HIS A 237 3.12 -10.95 4.00
C HIS A 237 4.13 -11.10 5.13
N TRP A 238 3.70 -11.65 6.26
CA TRP A 238 4.53 -11.85 7.44
C TRP A 238 4.62 -13.34 7.71
N ILE A 239 5.83 -13.88 7.68
CA ILE A 239 6.06 -15.32 7.79
C ILE A 239 6.86 -15.61 9.05
N VAL A 240 6.46 -16.65 9.78
CA VAL A 240 7.26 -17.29 10.83
C VAL A 240 7.58 -18.70 10.35
N ILE A 241 8.86 -19.07 10.38
CA ILE A 241 9.37 -20.37 9.98
C ILE A 241 10.00 -21.05 11.19
N GLU A 242 9.58 -22.29 11.46
CA GLU A 242 10.14 -23.17 12.48
C GLU A 242 10.41 -24.54 11.86
N ASP A 243 11.61 -25.09 12.10
CA ASP A 243 12.02 -26.40 11.61
C ASP A 243 11.81 -26.61 10.10
N GLY A 244 12.06 -25.54 9.32
CA GLY A 244 11.91 -25.55 7.86
C GLY A 244 10.45 -25.61 7.38
N LYS A 245 9.49 -25.30 8.26
CA LYS A 245 8.05 -25.24 7.97
C LYS A 245 7.48 -23.88 8.33
N ILE A 246 6.41 -23.48 7.66
CA ILE A 246 5.65 -22.28 8.00
C ILE A 246 4.90 -22.54 9.30
N ALA A 247 5.22 -21.79 10.35
CA ALA A 247 4.54 -21.81 11.63
C ALA A 247 3.40 -20.79 11.69
N ASN A 248 3.57 -19.60 11.08
CA ASN A 248 2.52 -18.59 10.92
C ASN A 248 2.66 -17.84 9.57
N TYR A 249 1.53 -17.40 9.01
CA TYR A 249 1.46 -16.64 7.76
C TYR A 249 0.21 -15.75 7.68
#